data_AF-A0A7W1E049-F1
#
_entry.id   AF-A0A7W1E049-F1
#
_cell.length_a   1.000
_cell.length_b   1.000
_cell.length_c   1.000
_cell.angle_alpha   90.00
_cell.angle_beta   90.00
_cell.angle_gamma   90.00
#
_symmetry.space_group_name_H-M   'P 1'
#
loop_
_entity.id
_entity.type
_entity.pdbx_description
1 polymer ?
#
loop_
_entity_poly.entity_id
_entity_poly.type
_entity_poly.pdbx_seq_one_letter_code
_entity_poly.pdbx_strand_id
1 'polypeptide(L)'
;MTEAPWALRGEAVAAWCGDRVVLVAERYVASPVGPYVSLGVARIARVGLRLGLRFSTMVVDNHDRLVAGRRNWGLPGEMGTLSWATVGDETAVVWHERGVELRAVAPGRRFPLVAPVRLLQHRGDGPVVVPTRLRGKARRAAVDVVVPSDDELASLAGEHRGVVITGVAVQLRPARVPAGQMWSARAPSPSPDTAMVRSRRGP
;
A
#
# COMPACT_ATOMS: atom_id res chain seq x y z
N MET A 1 15.76 -0.86 -15.74
CA MET A 1 14.43 -0.43 -15.24
C MET A 1 13.41 -1.47 -15.62
N THR A 2 12.63 -1.97 -14.67
CA THR A 2 11.74 -3.12 -14.91
C THR A 2 10.32 -2.68 -15.21
N GLU A 3 9.81 -3.06 -16.39
CA GLU A 3 8.45 -2.75 -16.83
C GLU A 3 7.41 -3.71 -16.23
N ALA A 4 6.14 -3.31 -16.25
CA ALA A 4 5.02 -4.17 -15.89
C ALA A 4 4.81 -5.27 -16.97
N PRO A 5 4.21 -6.44 -16.65
CA PRO A 5 3.63 -6.84 -15.37
C PRO A 5 4.67 -7.32 -14.35
N TRP A 6 4.38 -7.14 -13.07
CA TRP A 6 5.20 -7.69 -11.99
C TRP A 6 4.53 -8.89 -11.32
N ALA A 7 5.33 -9.92 -11.06
CA ALA A 7 4.97 -11.04 -10.21
C ALA A 7 5.77 -10.93 -8.92
N LEU A 8 5.06 -10.79 -7.80
CA LEU A 8 5.63 -10.65 -6.46
C LEU A 8 5.33 -11.88 -5.64
N ARG A 9 6.25 -12.27 -4.75
CA ARG A 9 6.01 -13.32 -3.75
C ARG A 9 6.49 -12.91 -2.36
N GLY A 10 5.73 -13.25 -1.33
CA GLY A 10 6.09 -12.90 0.04
C GLY A 10 4.99 -13.09 1.06
N GLU A 11 4.86 -12.11 1.95
CA GLU A 11 3.89 -12.08 3.05
C GLU A 11 3.31 -10.67 3.19
N ALA A 12 2.12 -10.57 3.76
CA ALA A 12 1.47 -9.29 3.98
C ALA A 12 0.66 -9.29 5.27
N VAL A 13 0.52 -8.11 5.86
CA VAL A 13 -0.42 -7.80 6.92
C VAL A 13 -1.32 -6.67 6.44
N ALA A 14 -2.63 -6.79 6.66
CA ALA A 14 -3.58 -5.72 6.43
C ALA A 14 -4.44 -5.49 7.67
N ALA A 15 -4.60 -4.24 8.08
CA ALA A 15 -5.42 -3.81 9.20
C ALA A 15 -6.49 -2.81 8.73
N TRP A 16 -7.73 -2.98 9.22
CA TRP A 16 -8.83 -2.05 8.94
C TRP A 16 -8.88 -0.97 10.03
N CYS A 17 -8.32 0.20 9.71
CA CYS A 17 -8.27 1.37 10.60
C CYS A 17 -9.53 2.24 10.40
N GLY A 18 -10.68 1.70 10.81
CA GLY A 18 -12.01 2.27 10.54
C GLY A 18 -12.62 1.79 9.21
N ASP A 19 -13.77 2.38 8.83
CA ASP A 19 -14.62 1.84 7.75
C ASP A 19 -14.02 1.88 6.35
N ARG A 20 -13.05 2.77 6.11
CA ARG A 20 -12.55 3.08 4.76
C ARG A 20 -11.04 3.19 4.67
N VAL A 21 -10.29 2.96 5.74
CA VAL A 21 -8.83 3.02 5.74
C VAL A 21 -8.28 1.63 6.02
N VAL A 22 -7.29 1.24 5.22
CA VAL A 22 -6.57 -0.02 5.35
C VAL A 22 -5.09 0.29 5.42
N LEU A 23 -4.45 -0.08 6.51
CA LEU A 23 -2.99 -0.09 6.63
C LEU A 23 -2.48 -1.43 6.09
N VAL A 24 -1.54 -1.41 5.15
CA VAL A 24 -1.02 -2.59 4.48
C VAL A 24 0.50 -2.62 4.62
N ALA A 25 1.03 -3.65 5.24
CA ALA A 25 2.46 -3.96 5.25
C ALA A 25 2.72 -5.19 4.40
N GLU A 26 3.75 -5.15 3.56
CA GLU A 26 4.11 -6.24 2.66
C GLU A 26 5.62 -6.46 2.71
N ARG A 27 6.03 -7.73 2.83
CA ARG A 27 7.41 -8.15 2.64
C ARG A 27 7.47 -9.06 1.43
N TYR A 28 8.17 -8.64 0.40
CA TYR A 28 8.39 -9.45 -0.79
C TYR A 28 9.80 -10.04 -0.77
N VAL A 29 9.87 -11.36 -0.82
CA VAL A 29 11.12 -12.12 -0.90
C VAL A 29 11.56 -12.36 -2.34
N ALA A 30 10.63 -12.23 -3.30
CA ALA A 30 10.94 -12.29 -4.73
C ALA A 30 10.13 -11.24 -5.49
N SER A 31 10.85 -10.41 -6.27
CA SER A 31 10.27 -9.43 -7.18
C SER A 31 11.23 -9.15 -8.34
N PRO A 32 10.77 -8.46 -9.41
CA PRO A 32 11.65 -8.05 -10.51
C PRO A 32 12.72 -7.00 -10.15
N VAL A 33 12.74 -6.49 -8.92
CA VAL A 33 13.70 -5.51 -8.40
C VAL A 33 14.39 -5.98 -7.11
N GLY A 34 14.36 -7.30 -6.86
CA GLY A 34 14.90 -7.89 -5.64
C GLY A 34 13.91 -7.88 -4.46
N PRO A 35 14.33 -8.37 -3.28
CA PRO A 35 13.50 -8.34 -2.08
C PRO A 35 13.31 -6.91 -1.55
N TYR A 36 12.18 -6.66 -0.90
CA TYR A 36 11.87 -5.37 -0.27
C TYR A 36 10.72 -5.49 0.73
N VAL A 37 10.62 -4.52 1.64
CA VAL A 37 9.50 -4.28 2.53
C VAL A 37 8.79 -2.98 2.13
N SER A 38 7.47 -2.94 2.26
CA SER A 38 6.69 -1.73 2.09
C SER A 38 5.59 -1.64 3.11
N LEU A 39 5.28 -0.42 3.54
CA LEU A 39 4.13 -0.09 4.39
C LEU A 39 3.34 1.01 3.67
N GLY A 40 2.02 0.90 3.66
CA GLY A 40 1.17 1.85 2.95
C GLY A 40 -0.20 2.01 3.55
N VAL A 41 -0.68 3.25 3.54
CA VAL A 41 -2.04 3.62 3.92
C VAL A 41 -2.88 3.69 2.65
N ALA A 42 -3.89 2.84 2.58
CA ALA A 42 -4.86 2.83 1.50
C ALA A 42 -6.24 3.26 1.99
N ARG A 43 -6.97 3.97 1.14
CA ARG A 43 -8.39 4.25 1.33
C ARG A 43 -9.21 3.42 0.35
N ILE A 44 -10.33 2.89 0.82
CA ILE A 44 -11.35 2.31 -0.04
C ILE A 44 -11.95 3.44 -0.87
N ALA A 45 -11.79 3.33 -2.19
CA ALA A 45 -12.24 4.32 -3.16
C ALA A 45 -13.02 3.64 -4.28
N ARG A 46 -13.66 4.45 -5.14
CA ARG A 46 -14.41 3.96 -6.30
C ARG A 46 -14.14 4.80 -7.53
N VAL A 47 -14.17 4.15 -8.69
CA VAL A 47 -14.26 4.80 -10.01
C VAL A 47 -15.50 4.23 -10.70
N GLY A 48 -16.52 5.06 -10.90
CA GLY A 48 -17.86 4.59 -11.26
C GLY A 48 -18.40 3.61 -10.21
N LEU A 49 -18.79 2.42 -10.66
CA LEU A 49 -19.26 1.30 -9.81
C LEU A 49 -18.13 0.38 -9.31
N ARG A 50 -16.87 0.66 -9.66
CA ARG A 50 -15.73 -0.23 -9.36
C ARG A 50 -15.02 0.22 -8.09
N LEU A 51 -15.13 -0.57 -7.03
CA LEU A 51 -14.33 -0.42 -5.81
C LEU A 51 -12.85 -0.77 -6.04
N GLY A 52 -11.99 -0.09 -5.31
CA GLY A 52 -10.55 -0.34 -5.27
C GLY A 52 -9.89 0.37 -4.11
N LEU A 53 -8.57 0.25 -4.04
CA LEU A 53 -7.72 0.86 -3.02
C LEU A 53 -6.97 2.03 -3.63
N ARG A 54 -7.06 3.21 -3.02
CA ARG A 54 -6.20 4.35 -3.32
C ARG A 54 -5.19 4.49 -2.19
N PHE A 55 -3.93 4.19 -2.48
CA PHE A 55 -2.85 4.56 -1.55
C PHE A 55 -2.73 6.08 -1.47
N SER A 56 -2.65 6.61 -0.25
CA SER A 56 -2.37 8.03 0.02
C SER A 56 -0.94 8.24 0.49
N THR A 57 -0.38 7.26 1.19
CA THR A 57 0.97 7.28 1.75
C THR A 57 1.56 5.89 1.58
N MET A 58 2.81 5.79 1.14
CA MET A 58 3.56 4.54 1.12
C MET A 58 5.03 4.81 1.41
N VAL A 59 5.67 3.91 2.15
CA VAL A 59 7.12 3.86 2.35
C VAL A 59 7.64 2.52 1.85
N VAL A 60 8.84 2.52 1.28
CA VAL A 60 9.52 1.33 0.77
C VAL A 60 11.03 1.42 1.01
N ASP A 61 11.65 0.29 1.30
CA ASP A 61 13.09 0.19 1.60
C ASP A 61 13.96 -0.07 0.34
N ASN A 62 13.35 -0.12 -0.84
CA ASN A 62 14.00 -0.43 -2.11
C ASN A 62 13.77 0.68 -3.15
N HIS A 63 14.86 1.29 -3.59
CA HIS A 63 14.84 2.42 -4.52
C HIS A 63 14.26 2.06 -5.90
N ASP A 64 14.62 0.91 -6.46
CA ASP A 64 14.13 0.49 -7.77
C ASP A 64 12.63 0.22 -7.74
N ARG A 65 12.14 -0.34 -6.62
CA ARG A 65 10.71 -0.49 -6.34
C ARG A 65 9.99 0.86 -6.26
N LEU A 66 10.60 1.86 -5.61
CA LEU A 66 10.04 3.20 -5.52
C LEU A 66 9.88 3.83 -6.91
N VAL A 67 10.96 3.86 -7.69
CA VAL A 67 11.00 4.47 -9.03
C VAL A 67 10.01 3.79 -9.96
N ALA A 68 10.04 2.45 -10.04
CA ALA A 68 9.10 1.70 -10.87
C ALA A 68 7.65 1.86 -10.39
N GLY A 69 7.43 1.92 -9.07
CA GLY A 69 6.14 2.17 -8.43
C GLY A 69 5.45 3.43 -8.93
N ARG A 70 6.19 4.55 -8.83
CA ARG A 70 5.73 5.88 -9.25
C ARG A 70 5.51 5.92 -10.77
N ARG A 71 6.49 5.45 -11.54
CA ARG A 71 6.45 5.49 -13.01
C ARG A 71 5.35 4.62 -13.61
N ASN A 72 5.24 3.36 -13.19
CA ASN A 72 4.34 2.41 -13.86
C ASN A 72 2.90 2.57 -13.39
N TRP A 73 2.69 2.88 -12.11
CA TRP A 73 1.38 2.77 -11.45
C TRP A 73 0.93 4.01 -10.68
N GLY A 74 1.75 5.07 -10.59
CA GLY A 74 1.39 6.28 -9.83
C GLY A 74 1.30 6.05 -8.32
N LEU A 75 2.07 5.11 -7.77
CA LEU A 75 2.06 4.85 -6.32
C LEU A 75 2.76 6.00 -5.56
N PRO A 76 2.17 6.55 -4.48
CA PRO A 76 2.72 7.67 -3.72
C PRO A 76 3.77 7.18 -2.69
N GLY A 77 4.76 6.43 -3.16
CA GLY A 77 5.84 5.91 -2.32
C GLY A 77 6.85 6.98 -1.95
N GLU A 78 7.54 6.81 -0.84
CA GLU A 78 8.80 7.43 -0.47
C GLU A 78 9.81 6.37 0.02
N MET A 79 11.09 6.74 0.11
CA MET A 79 12.10 5.87 0.71
C MET A 79 12.02 5.96 2.23
N GLY A 80 12.22 4.83 2.90
CA GLY A 80 12.41 4.81 4.33
C GLY A 80 12.96 3.48 4.81
N THR A 81 13.34 3.43 6.07
CA THR A 81 13.91 2.25 6.70
C THR A 81 12.77 1.45 7.32
N LEU A 82 12.61 0.22 6.83
CA LEU A 82 11.60 -0.70 7.30
C LEU A 82 12.26 -1.95 7.88
N SER A 83 11.76 -2.41 9.02
CA SER A 83 12.08 -3.74 9.54
C SER A 83 10.83 -4.61 9.56
N TRP A 84 11.04 -5.91 9.35
CA TRP A 84 9.99 -6.92 9.37
C TRP A 84 10.49 -8.12 10.17
N ALA A 85 9.76 -8.50 11.21
CA ALA A 85 10.04 -9.68 12.01
C ALA A 85 8.79 -10.55 12.15
N THR A 86 8.96 -11.86 12.09
CA THR A 86 7.89 -12.84 12.34
C THR A 86 8.40 -13.83 13.38
N VAL A 87 7.68 -13.95 14.50
CA VAL A 87 7.99 -14.91 15.57
C VAL A 87 6.71 -15.68 15.91
N GLY A 88 6.65 -16.95 15.50
CA GLY A 88 5.46 -17.77 15.67
C GLY A 88 4.24 -17.21 14.93
N ASP A 89 3.22 -16.81 15.68
CA ASP A 89 1.98 -16.22 15.15
C ASP A 89 1.97 -14.69 15.18
N GLU A 90 3.06 -14.08 15.64
CA GLU A 90 3.24 -12.63 15.71
C GLU A 90 4.08 -12.14 14.52
N THR A 91 3.67 -11.02 13.93
CA THR A 91 4.38 -10.31 12.87
C THR A 91 4.46 -8.84 13.23
N ALA A 92 5.68 -8.29 13.28
CA ALA A 92 5.94 -6.89 13.57
C ALA A 92 6.59 -6.20 12.36
N VAL A 93 6.15 -4.99 12.08
CA VAL A 93 6.69 -4.11 11.03
C VAL A 93 6.91 -2.73 11.60
N VAL A 94 8.11 -2.17 11.41
CA VAL A 94 8.47 -0.84 11.94
C VAL A 94 8.94 0.05 10.80
N TRP A 95 8.37 1.25 10.72
CA TRP A 95 8.90 2.38 9.96
C TRP A 95 9.67 3.28 10.91
N HIS A 96 11.00 3.22 10.82
CA HIS A 96 11.89 3.81 11.82
C HIS A 96 11.84 5.35 11.85
N GLU A 97 11.80 6.01 10.69
CA GLU A 97 11.85 7.48 10.64
C GLU A 97 10.62 8.15 11.27
N ARG A 98 9.46 7.49 11.25
CA ARG A 98 8.21 8.00 11.82
C ARG A 98 7.81 7.31 13.13
N GLY A 99 8.62 6.37 13.62
CA GLY A 99 8.27 5.57 14.81
C GLY A 99 6.93 4.82 14.66
N VAL A 100 6.49 4.53 13.44
CA VAL A 100 5.22 3.82 13.18
C VAL A 100 5.48 2.34 13.27
N GLU A 101 4.71 1.65 14.09
CA GLU A 101 4.81 0.20 14.30
C GLU A 101 3.46 -0.47 14.09
N LEU A 102 3.50 -1.66 13.48
CA LEU A 102 2.36 -2.52 13.28
C LEU A 102 2.69 -3.90 13.81
N ARG A 103 1.93 -4.38 14.81
CA ARG A 103 2.06 -5.71 15.39
C ARG A 103 0.79 -6.51 15.15
N ALA A 104 0.91 -7.62 14.46
CA ALA A 104 -0.21 -8.50 14.16
C ALA A 104 -0.04 -9.86 14.82
N VAL A 105 -1.07 -10.29 15.54
CA VAL A 105 -1.15 -11.62 16.15
C VAL A 105 -2.26 -12.38 15.45
N ALA A 106 -1.90 -13.45 14.74
CA ALA A 106 -2.80 -14.20 13.86
C ALA A 106 -2.99 -15.66 14.29
N PRO A 107 -3.60 -15.90 15.46
CA PRO A 107 -3.81 -17.24 15.96
C PRO A 107 -4.88 -17.95 15.12
N GLY A 108 -4.68 -19.23 14.87
CA GLY A 108 -5.72 -20.12 14.33
C GLY A 108 -5.61 -20.46 12.84
N ARG A 109 -6.76 -20.86 12.28
CA ARG A 109 -6.81 -21.60 11.02
C ARG A 109 -6.54 -20.72 9.81
N ARG A 110 -5.77 -21.28 8.86
CA ARG A 110 -5.51 -20.68 7.55
C ARG A 110 -6.67 -20.98 6.60
N PHE A 111 -7.07 -20.00 5.81
CA PHE A 111 -8.03 -20.17 4.71
C PHE A 111 -7.43 -19.65 3.40
N PRO A 112 -7.79 -20.24 2.24
CA PRO A 112 -7.31 -19.75 0.95
C PRO A 112 -7.86 -18.35 0.69
N LEU A 113 -7.00 -17.45 0.21
CA LEU A 113 -7.36 -16.12 -0.25
C LEU A 113 -7.04 -16.01 -1.74
N VAL A 114 -8.04 -15.67 -2.54
CA VAL A 114 -7.87 -15.24 -3.93
C VAL A 114 -8.77 -14.04 -4.15
N ALA A 115 -8.19 -12.88 -4.42
CA ALA A 115 -8.93 -11.64 -4.53
C ALA A 115 -8.47 -10.82 -5.75
N PRO A 116 -9.40 -10.36 -6.61
CA PRO A 116 -9.10 -9.26 -7.51
C PRO A 116 -9.01 -7.98 -6.70
N VAL A 117 -7.86 -7.31 -6.76
CA VAL A 117 -7.64 -5.99 -6.15
C VAL A 117 -7.48 -4.98 -7.28
N ARG A 118 -7.98 -3.76 -7.08
CA ARG A 118 -7.76 -2.65 -8.02
C ARG A 118 -7.07 -1.54 -7.27
N LEU A 119 -5.93 -1.08 -7.76
CA LEU A 119 -5.35 0.16 -7.25
C LEU A 119 -5.88 1.32 -8.09
N LEU A 120 -6.41 2.32 -7.42
CA LEU A 120 -6.95 3.54 -8.02
C LEU A 120 -5.97 4.66 -7.69
N GLN A 121 -5.18 5.07 -8.67
CA GLN A 121 -4.04 5.97 -8.45
C GLN A 121 -4.09 7.16 -9.38
N HIS A 122 -3.22 8.13 -9.13
CA HIS A 122 -2.95 9.22 -10.05
C HIS A 122 -1.49 9.13 -10.49
N ARG A 123 -1.27 9.01 -11.79
CA ARG A 123 0.05 9.05 -12.43
C ARG A 123 0.23 10.41 -13.11
N GLY A 124 1.44 10.78 -13.51
CA GLY A 124 1.71 12.11 -14.09
C GLY A 124 0.85 12.47 -15.32
N ASP A 125 0.33 11.46 -16.03
CA ASP A 125 -0.56 11.55 -17.18
C ASP A 125 -2.06 11.43 -16.83
N GLY A 126 -2.41 11.32 -15.55
CA GLY A 126 -3.80 11.31 -15.08
C GLY A 126 -4.16 10.13 -14.18
N PRO A 127 -5.46 9.95 -13.89
CA PRO A 127 -5.94 8.83 -13.08
C PRO A 127 -5.74 7.50 -13.79
N VAL A 128 -5.34 6.47 -13.02
CA VAL A 128 -5.13 5.13 -13.54
C VAL A 128 -5.75 4.06 -12.64
N VAL A 129 -6.19 2.97 -13.26
CA VAL A 129 -6.59 1.75 -12.59
C VAL A 129 -5.53 0.69 -12.82
N VAL A 130 -5.04 0.09 -11.74
CA VAL A 130 -4.08 -1.01 -11.78
C VAL A 130 -4.80 -2.30 -11.40
N PRO A 131 -5.06 -3.19 -12.38
CA PRO A 131 -5.63 -4.49 -12.05
C PRO A 131 -4.57 -5.35 -11.35
N THR A 132 -4.92 -5.83 -10.18
CA THR A 132 -4.07 -6.66 -9.33
C THR A 132 -4.77 -7.98 -9.02
N ARG A 133 -4.01 -9.08 -9.03
CA ARG A 133 -4.51 -10.37 -8.51
C ARG A 133 -3.66 -10.76 -7.32
N LEU A 134 -4.32 -10.96 -6.19
CA LEU A 134 -3.71 -11.44 -4.95
C LEU A 134 -4.14 -12.89 -4.74
N ARG A 135 -3.18 -13.75 -4.39
CA ARG A 135 -3.42 -15.10 -3.87
C ARG A 135 -2.54 -15.39 -2.66
N GLY A 136 -3.00 -16.23 -1.74
CA GLY A 136 -2.22 -16.65 -0.58
C GLY A 136 -3.04 -17.46 0.42
N LYS A 137 -2.50 -17.64 1.62
CA LYS A 137 -3.21 -18.22 2.76
C LYS A 137 -3.39 -17.16 3.83
N ALA A 138 -4.62 -16.81 4.14
CA ALA A 138 -4.94 -15.78 5.12
C ALA A 138 -5.29 -16.39 6.49
N ARG A 139 -4.95 -15.66 7.54
CA ARG A 139 -5.44 -15.85 8.92
C ARG A 139 -6.02 -14.53 9.38
N ARG A 140 -7.10 -14.59 10.18
CA ARG A 140 -7.57 -13.40 10.89
C ARG A 140 -6.53 -13.00 11.92
N ALA A 141 -6.37 -11.70 12.14
CA ALA A 141 -5.41 -11.16 13.08
C ALA A 141 -6.04 -10.04 13.91
N ALA A 142 -5.61 -9.94 15.16
CA ALA A 142 -5.66 -8.68 15.90
C ALA A 142 -4.40 -7.91 15.53
N VAL A 143 -4.52 -6.62 15.22
CA VAL A 143 -3.41 -5.78 14.79
C VAL A 143 -3.36 -4.53 15.64
N ASP A 144 -2.32 -4.38 16.44
CA ASP A 144 -2.01 -3.15 17.16
C ASP A 144 -1.18 -2.23 16.26
N VAL A 145 -1.56 -0.97 16.20
CA VAL A 145 -0.90 0.06 15.39
C VAL A 145 -0.46 1.17 16.33
N VAL A 146 0.85 1.39 16.39
CA VAL A 146 1.46 2.47 17.16
C VAL A 146 1.89 3.55 16.19
N VAL A 147 1.46 4.78 16.45
CA VAL A 147 1.84 5.97 15.70
C VAL A 147 2.10 7.09 16.71
N PRO A 148 3.21 7.84 16.61
CA PRO A 148 3.42 9.00 17.47
C PRO A 148 2.27 10.01 17.38
N SER A 149 1.94 10.67 18.50
CA SER A 149 0.77 11.56 18.58
C SER A 149 0.90 12.84 17.73
N ASP A 150 2.12 13.22 17.39
CA ASP A 150 2.46 14.38 16.55
C ASP A 150 2.54 14.04 15.06
N ASP A 151 2.38 12.76 14.71
CA ASP A 151 2.46 12.28 13.34
C ASP A 151 1.10 12.42 12.61
N GLU A 152 1.12 12.72 11.31
CA GLU A 152 -0.09 12.85 10.49
C GLU A 152 -0.97 11.58 10.44
N LEU A 153 -0.37 10.41 10.74
CA LEU A 153 -1.05 9.13 10.79
C LEU A 153 -1.57 8.80 12.20
N ALA A 154 -1.45 9.69 13.19
CA ALA A 154 -1.82 9.42 14.59
C ALA A 154 -3.24 8.88 14.74
N SER A 155 -4.17 9.30 13.88
CA SER A 155 -5.56 8.80 13.87
C SER A 155 -5.70 7.31 13.55
N LEU A 156 -4.64 6.65 13.05
CA LEU A 156 -4.62 5.22 12.75
C LEU A 156 -4.16 4.37 13.95
N ALA A 157 -3.71 5.00 15.04
CA ALA A 157 -3.24 4.27 16.21
C ALA A 157 -4.36 3.48 16.90
N GLY A 158 -3.99 2.39 17.57
CA GLY A 158 -4.87 1.53 18.37
C GLY A 158 -5.01 0.10 17.82
N GLU A 159 -5.95 -0.63 18.41
CA GLU A 159 -6.24 -2.02 18.05
C GLU A 159 -7.24 -2.12 16.89
N HIS A 160 -6.88 -2.92 15.89
CA HIS A 160 -7.64 -3.11 14.67
C HIS A 160 -7.87 -4.60 14.38
N ARG A 161 -8.94 -4.88 13.64
CA ARG A 161 -9.09 -6.18 12.98
C ARG A 161 -8.23 -6.21 11.73
N GLY A 162 -7.62 -7.35 11.47
CA GLY A 162 -6.75 -7.51 10.32
C GLY A 162 -6.68 -8.93 9.78
N VAL A 163 -5.78 -9.10 8.83
CA VAL A 163 -5.37 -10.39 8.29
C VAL A 163 -3.86 -10.44 8.12
N VAL A 164 -3.28 -11.60 8.43
CA VAL A 164 -1.93 -11.96 8.01
C VAL A 164 -2.05 -12.94 6.86
N ILE A 165 -1.34 -12.66 5.77
CA ILE A 165 -1.36 -13.45 4.54
C ILE A 165 0.05 -14.00 4.30
N THR A 166 0.18 -15.32 4.29
CA THR A 166 1.44 -16.00 3.97
C THR A 166 1.39 -16.63 2.59
N GLY A 167 2.58 -16.82 1.98
CA GLY A 167 2.68 -17.32 0.61
C GLY A 167 1.96 -16.41 -0.39
N VAL A 168 1.96 -15.11 -0.13
CA VAL A 168 1.40 -14.08 -1.00
C VAL A 168 2.02 -14.24 -2.38
N ALA A 169 1.17 -14.25 -3.40
CA ALA A 169 1.58 -13.98 -4.76
C ALA A 169 0.72 -12.86 -5.34
N VAL A 170 1.36 -11.79 -5.79
CA VAL A 170 0.69 -10.63 -6.38
C VAL A 170 1.08 -10.51 -7.84
N GLN A 171 0.10 -10.36 -8.72
CA GLN A 171 0.31 -9.96 -10.09
C GLN A 171 -0.12 -8.50 -10.27
N LEU A 172 0.83 -7.57 -10.37
CA LEU A 172 0.56 -6.18 -10.75
C LEU A 172 0.59 -6.08 -12.27
N ARG A 173 -0.56 -5.77 -12.86
CA ARG A 173 -0.67 -5.61 -14.32
C ARG A 173 -0.33 -4.18 -14.74
N PRO A 174 -0.08 -3.93 -16.04
CA PRO A 174 0.04 -2.57 -16.54
C PRO A 174 -1.15 -1.70 -16.13
N ALA A 175 -0.87 -0.46 -15.74
CA ALA A 175 -1.88 0.54 -15.46
C ALA A 175 -2.74 0.81 -16.69
N ARG A 176 -4.03 1.09 -16.47
CA ARG A 176 -5.00 1.39 -17.52
C ARG A 176 -5.66 2.72 -17.23
N VAL A 177 -5.84 3.54 -18.26
CA VAL A 177 -6.70 4.71 -18.17
C VAL A 177 -8.15 4.23 -18.00
N PRO A 178 -8.93 4.77 -17.06
CA PRO A 178 -10.36 4.48 -16.99
C PRO A 178 -11.04 4.87 -18.31
N ALA A 179 -11.65 3.92 -19.01
CA ALA A 179 -12.42 4.19 -20.24
C ALA A 179 -13.93 4.23 -19.95
N GLY A 180 -14.64 5.25 -20.45
CA GLY A 180 -16.12 5.35 -20.46
C GLY A 180 -16.70 6.72 -20.09
N GLN A 181 -17.89 7.05 -20.64
CA GLN A 181 -18.63 8.34 -20.48
C GLN A 181 -19.18 8.62 -19.06
N MET A 182 -19.10 7.66 -18.12
CA MET A 182 -19.53 7.84 -16.72
C MET A 182 -18.38 8.28 -15.80
N TRP A 183 -17.46 9.12 -16.29
CA TRP A 183 -16.49 9.79 -15.43
C TRP A 183 -17.16 11.01 -14.80
N SER A 184 -17.97 10.78 -13.76
CA SER A 184 -18.45 11.89 -12.94
C SER A 184 -17.23 12.55 -12.29
N ALA A 185 -16.97 13.80 -12.69
CA ALA A 185 -15.89 14.68 -12.27
C ALA A 185 -15.87 14.96 -10.76
N ARG A 186 -15.55 13.96 -9.95
CA ARG A 186 -15.04 14.12 -8.58
C ARG A 186 -13.88 13.15 -8.39
N ALA A 187 -12.76 13.48 -9.03
CA ALA A 187 -11.49 13.14 -8.42
C ALA A 187 -11.44 13.87 -7.06
N PRO A 188 -11.16 13.18 -5.94
CA PRO A 188 -10.81 13.89 -4.72
C PRO A 188 -9.59 14.75 -5.03
N SER A 189 -9.67 16.04 -4.70
CA SER A 189 -8.62 17.02 -4.95
C SER A 189 -7.23 16.47 -4.62
N PRO A 190 -6.19 16.88 -5.38
CA PRO A 190 -4.83 16.65 -4.94
C PRO A 190 -4.70 17.11 -3.48
N SER A 191 -4.07 16.29 -2.63
CA SER A 191 -3.60 16.77 -1.34
C SER A 191 -2.69 17.99 -1.61
N PRO A 192 -2.82 19.09 -0.85
CA PRO A 192 -2.01 20.28 -1.05
C PRO A 192 -0.60 19.99 -0.56
N ASP A 193 0.20 19.28 -1.36
CA ASP A 193 1.63 19.13 -1.10
C ASP A 193 2.41 18.92 -2.40
N THR A 194 2.23 19.86 -3.33
CA THR A 194 3.15 20.07 -4.46
C THR A 194 3.09 21.50 -4.99
N ALA A 195 2.83 22.48 -4.11
CA ALA A 195 2.78 23.90 -4.47
C ALA A 195 3.63 24.75 -3.52
N MET A 196 4.85 24.29 -3.19
CA MET A 196 5.81 25.15 -2.48
C MET A 196 7.28 24.85 -2.82
N VAL A 197 7.59 24.59 -4.10
CA VAL A 197 8.96 24.69 -4.62
C VAL A 197 8.93 25.34 -5.99
N ARG A 198 8.53 26.61 -6.06
CA ARG A 198 8.76 27.48 -7.23
C ARG A 198 8.55 28.96 -6.93
N SER A 199 9.23 29.48 -5.91
CA SER A 199 9.61 30.90 -5.91
C SER A 199 10.76 31.13 -4.95
N ARG A 200 11.99 31.05 -5.46
CA ARG A 200 13.16 31.79 -4.99
C ARG A 200 14.22 31.70 -6.09
N ARG A 201 14.04 32.55 -7.11
CA ARG A 201 15.14 33.12 -7.89
C ARG A 201 15.04 34.64 -7.76
N GLY A 202 16.17 35.25 -7.45
CA GLY A 202 16.44 36.67 -7.58
C GLY A 202 16.20 37.48 -6.30
N PRO A 203 17.01 38.50 -6.02
CA PRO A 203 17.91 39.20 -6.94
C PRO A 203 19.29 38.55 -7.11
#